data_AF-A0A2E0BC88-F1
#
_entry.id   AF-A0A2E0BC88-F1
#
_cell.length_a   1.000
_cell.length_b   1.000
_cell.length_c   1.000
_cell.angle_alpha   90.00
_cell.angle_beta   90.00
_cell.angle_gamma   90.00
#
_symmetry.space_group_name_H-M   'P 1'
#
loop_
_entity.id
_entity.type
_entity.pdbx_description
1 polymer ?
#
loop_
_entity_poly.entity_id
_entity_poly.type
_entity_poly.pdbx_seq_one_letter_code
_entity_poly.pdbx_strand_id
1 'polypeptide(L)'
;MLSCSNKENYQFSGDWKLITLYETVYGEEDNKPFPEPAPTISFRSDNLVFYYNTLMSYEIKGDSMILYDDRTKTVSRKFKYKFYNQDEFSFSFIRKLKVDSIGILDINYKSIWSKVK
;
A
#
# COMPACT_ATOMS: atom_id res chain seq x y z
N MET A 1 23.61 26.83 -10.00
CA MET A 1 23.02 26.81 -8.64
C MET A 1 22.13 25.58 -8.53
N LEU A 2 22.55 24.59 -7.75
CA LEU A 2 21.76 23.39 -7.47
C LEU A 2 20.72 23.74 -6.39
N SER A 3 19.46 23.85 -6.77
CA SER A 3 18.33 23.83 -5.84
C SER A 3 17.64 22.49 -6.01
N CYS A 4 18.20 21.44 -5.39
CA CYS A 4 17.45 20.22 -5.16
C CYS A 4 16.54 20.51 -3.97
N SER A 5 15.27 20.73 -4.25
CA SER A 5 14.20 20.85 -3.27
C SER A 5 14.40 19.86 -2.11
N ASN A 6 14.37 20.34 -0.88
CA ASN A 6 14.27 19.51 0.32
C ASN A 6 13.08 18.57 0.18
N LYS A 7 13.30 17.36 -0.36
CA LYS A 7 12.33 16.28 -0.25
C LYS A 7 12.43 15.80 1.18
N GLU A 8 11.43 16.12 1.98
CA GLU A 8 11.21 15.45 3.24
C GLU A 8 11.19 13.95 2.96
N ASN A 9 12.23 13.25 3.42
CA ASN A 9 12.38 11.81 3.24
C ASN A 9 11.54 11.11 4.30
N TYR A 10 10.22 11.12 4.12
CA TYR A 10 9.33 10.33 4.96
C TYR A 10 9.68 8.85 4.82
N GLN A 11 9.90 8.19 5.96
CA GLN A 11 10.30 6.78 6.02
C GLN A 11 9.19 5.93 6.62
N PHE A 12 8.90 4.80 5.97
CA PHE A 12 8.04 3.77 6.53
C PHE A 12 8.67 3.20 7.80
N SER A 13 7.99 3.38 8.94
CA SER A 13 8.40 2.87 10.24
C SER A 13 7.20 2.79 11.19
N GLY A 14 7.21 1.79 12.07
CA GLY A 14 6.17 1.61 13.08
C GLY A 14 4.85 1.08 12.51
N ASP A 15 3.77 1.30 13.25
CA ASP A 15 2.45 0.75 12.97
C ASP A 15 1.54 1.79 12.32
N TRP A 16 0.73 1.32 11.38
CA TRP A 16 -0.18 2.15 10.59
C TRP A 16 -1.53 1.45 10.49
N LYS A 17 -2.61 2.21 10.62
CA LYS A 17 -3.98 1.73 10.49
C LYS A 17 -4.60 2.23 9.19
N LEU A 18 -5.36 1.37 8.53
CA LEU A 18 -6.18 1.75 7.37
C LEU A 18 -7.27 2.72 7.85
N ILE A 19 -7.39 3.88 7.20
CA ILE A 19 -8.46 4.84 7.49
C ILE A 19 -9.53 4.83 6.40
N THR A 20 -9.12 4.62 5.15
CA THR A 20 -10.03 4.64 4.00
C THR A 20 -9.52 3.72 2.91
N LEU A 21 -10.43 3.02 2.26
CA LEU A 21 -10.15 2.26 1.03
C LEU A 21 -11.09 2.75 -0.06
N TYR A 22 -10.53 3.31 -1.13
CA TYR A 22 -11.27 3.64 -2.34
C TYR A 22 -11.09 2.54 -3.37
N GLU A 23 -12.17 2.24 -4.08
CA GLU A 23 -12.20 1.36 -5.24
C GLU A 23 -12.66 2.19 -6.45
N THR A 24 -11.96 2.08 -7.58
CA THR A 24 -12.38 2.68 -8.84
C THR A 24 -12.59 1.59 -9.89
N VAL A 25 -13.82 1.50 -10.39
CA VAL A 25 -14.24 0.57 -11.46
C VAL A 25 -14.98 1.38 -12.52
N TYR A 26 -14.61 1.19 -13.80
CA TYR A 26 -15.19 1.94 -14.94
C TYR A 26 -15.18 3.48 -14.80
N GLY A 27 -14.28 4.02 -13.97
CA GLY A 27 -14.15 5.47 -13.74
C GLY A 27 -14.98 6.00 -12.56
N GLU A 28 -15.80 5.16 -11.93
CA GLU A 28 -16.56 5.51 -10.73
C GLU A 28 -15.75 5.13 -9.48
N GLU A 29 -15.54 6.08 -8.56
CA GLU A 29 -14.80 5.89 -7.31
C GLU A 29 -15.76 5.80 -6.12
N ASP A 30 -15.66 4.70 -5.37
CA ASP A 30 -16.44 4.45 -4.17
C ASP A 30 -15.55 4.22 -2.95
N ASN A 31 -15.99 4.71 -1.80
CA ASN A 31 -15.42 4.31 -0.52
C ASN A 31 -15.92 2.90 -0.14
N LYS A 32 -15.00 1.98 0.11
CA LYS A 32 -15.31 0.60 0.49
C LYS A 32 -15.16 0.39 1.99
N PRO A 33 -16.15 -0.28 2.61
CA PRO A 33 -16.01 -0.73 3.98
C PRO A 33 -14.89 -1.78 4.09
N PHE A 34 -14.21 -1.80 5.23
CA PHE A 34 -13.24 -2.81 5.62
C PHE A 34 -13.62 -3.35 7.00
N PRO A 35 -13.19 -4.58 7.35
CA PRO A 35 -13.55 -5.20 8.62
C PRO A 35 -13.03 -4.40 9.82
N GLU A 36 -13.78 -4.44 10.92
CA GLU A 36 -13.34 -3.95 12.22
C GLU A 36 -12.80 -5.11 13.09
N PRO A 37 -11.64 -4.96 13.75
CA PRO A 37 -10.82 -3.75 13.80
C PRO A 37 -10.14 -3.45 12.45
N ALA A 38 -10.00 -2.15 12.14
CA ALA A 38 -9.35 -1.67 10.93
C ALA A 38 -8.01 -2.40 10.66
N PRO A 39 -7.74 -2.83 9.42
CA PRO A 39 -6.48 -3.48 9.06
C PRO A 39 -5.26 -2.63 9.45
N THR A 40 -4.22 -3.30 9.93
CA THR A 40 -2.94 -2.67 10.25
C THR A 40 -1.82 -3.16 9.33
N ILE A 41 -0.86 -2.27 9.09
CA ILE A 41 0.41 -2.58 8.45
C ILE A 41 1.54 -2.07 9.35
N SER A 42 2.54 -2.92 9.56
CA SER A 42 3.56 -2.71 10.57
C SER A 42 4.94 -2.83 9.97
N PHE A 43 5.62 -1.71 9.78
CA PHE A 43 6.98 -1.65 9.27
C PHE A 43 7.98 -1.80 10.41
N ARG A 44 9.00 -2.64 10.19
CA ARG A 44 10.03 -2.98 11.17
C ARG A 44 11.41 -2.69 10.59
N SER A 45 12.45 -2.82 11.42
CA SER A 45 13.84 -2.79 10.94
C SER A 45 14.07 -3.87 9.88
N ASP A 46 15.13 -3.71 9.10
CA ASP A 46 15.59 -4.73 8.14
C ASP A 46 14.64 -4.99 6.96
N ASN A 47 13.87 -3.98 6.58
CA ASN A 47 12.90 -4.03 5.49
C ASN A 47 11.82 -5.11 5.68
N LEU A 48 11.43 -5.37 6.93
CA LEU A 48 10.35 -6.28 7.26
C LEU A 48 9.03 -5.53 7.43
N VAL A 49 7.93 -6.19 7.05
CA VAL A 49 6.58 -5.66 7.19
C VAL A 49 5.60 -6.77 7.55
N PHE A 50 4.74 -6.52 8.54
CA PHE A 50 3.51 -7.31 8.70
C PHE A 50 2.40 -6.67 7.90
N TYR A 51 1.87 -7.40 6.92
CA TYR A 51 0.76 -6.97 6.07
C TYR A 51 -0.34 -8.02 6.15
N TYR A 52 -1.53 -7.64 6.65
CA TYR A 52 -2.64 -8.57 6.92
C TYR A 52 -2.19 -9.84 7.67
N ASN A 53 -1.55 -9.65 8.83
CA ASN A 53 -1.04 -10.71 9.71
C ASN A 53 0.01 -11.65 9.08
N THR A 54 0.59 -11.27 7.93
CA THR A 54 1.64 -12.04 7.27
C THR A 54 2.95 -11.26 7.33
N LEU A 55 4.01 -11.88 7.87
CA LEU A 55 5.36 -11.32 7.81
C LEU A 55 5.91 -11.45 6.39
N MET A 56 6.33 -10.32 5.84
CA MET A 56 6.91 -10.18 4.50
C MET A 56 8.17 -9.31 4.58
N SER A 57 8.99 -9.36 3.54
CA SER A 57 10.00 -8.32 3.30
C SER A 57 9.49 -7.33 2.25
N TYR A 58 9.98 -6.10 2.29
CA TYR A 58 9.63 -5.08 1.32
C TYR A 58 10.87 -4.42 0.70
N GLU A 59 10.69 -3.85 -0.48
CA GLU A 59 11.72 -3.07 -1.17
C GLU A 59 11.08 -1.80 -1.74
N ILE A 60 11.80 -0.69 -1.66
CA ILE A 60 11.39 0.60 -2.24
C ILE A 60 12.15 0.85 -3.54
N LYS A 61 11.41 1.10 -4.63
CA LYS A 61 11.95 1.48 -5.94
C LYS A 61 11.24 2.75 -6.42
N GLY A 62 11.85 3.91 -6.20
CA GLY A 62 11.23 5.19 -6.55
C GLY A 62 9.94 5.42 -5.76
N ASP A 63 8.82 5.57 -6.44
CA ASP A 63 7.47 5.71 -5.85
C ASP A 63 6.75 4.37 -5.63
N SER A 64 7.47 3.26 -5.77
CA SER A 64 6.90 1.91 -5.71
C SER A 64 7.42 1.14 -4.50
N MET A 65 6.52 0.41 -3.83
CA MET A 65 6.83 -0.58 -2.81
C MET A 65 6.49 -1.97 -3.33
N ILE A 66 7.43 -2.91 -3.19
CA ILE A 66 7.24 -4.32 -3.57
C ILE A 66 7.29 -5.15 -2.28
N LEU A 67 6.28 -5.98 -2.05
CA LEU A 67 6.27 -6.96 -0.96
C LEU A 67 6.64 -8.34 -1.50
N TYR A 68 7.51 -9.02 -0.78
CA TYR A 68 7.96 -10.37 -1.09
C TYR A 68 7.50 -11.33 0.01
N ASP A 69 6.98 -12.47 -0.41
CA ASP A 69 6.76 -13.59 0.51
C ASP A 69 8.13 -14.09 1.00
N ASP A 70 8.35 -14.10 2.31
CA ASP A 70 9.67 -14.40 2.85
C ASP A 70 10.06 -15.89 2.70
N ARG A 71 9.06 -16.78 2.54
CA ARG A 71 9.27 -18.23 2.37
C ARG A 71 9.63 -18.58 0.93
N THR A 72 8.90 -18.02 -0.04
CA THR A 72 9.10 -18.34 -1.47
C THR A 72 10.03 -17.37 -2.18
N LYS A 73 10.31 -16.21 -1.56
CA LYS A 73 11.04 -15.07 -2.16
C LYS A 73 10.39 -14.53 -3.44
N THR A 74 9.12 -14.84 -3.67
CA THR A 74 8.36 -14.35 -4.83
C THR A 74 7.66 -13.04 -4.51
N VAL A 75 7.46 -12.20 -5.52
CA VAL A 75 6.65 -10.99 -5.38
C VAL A 75 5.22 -11.36 -4.98
N SER A 76 4.80 -10.88 -3.81
CA SER A 76 3.44 -11.02 -3.31
C SER A 76 2.58 -9.85 -3.78
N ARG A 77 3.03 -8.62 -3.59
CA ARG A 77 2.27 -7.40 -3.91
C ARG A 77 3.17 -6.29 -4.45
N LYS A 78 2.58 -5.39 -5.23
CA LYS A 78 3.22 -4.15 -5.70
C LYS A 78 2.27 -2.99 -5.48
N PHE A 79 2.78 -1.93 -4.89
CA PHE A 79 2.05 -0.70 -4.62
C PHE A 79 2.81 0.48 -5.21
N LYS A 80 2.09 1.46 -5.75
CA LYS A 80 2.60 2.83 -5.75
C LYS A 80 2.28 3.45 -4.41
N TYR A 81 3.17 4.29 -3.90
CA TYR A 81 2.93 4.97 -2.63
C TYR A 81 3.15 6.48 -2.74
N LYS A 82 2.46 7.22 -1.88
CA LYS A 82 2.65 8.65 -1.70
C LYS A 82 2.43 9.00 -0.24
N PHE A 83 3.45 9.58 0.39
CA PHE A 83 3.28 10.26 1.68
C PHE A 83 2.57 11.59 1.47
N TYR A 84 1.59 11.87 2.32
CA TYR A 84 0.96 13.19 2.40
C TYR A 84 1.65 14.04 3.47
N ASN A 85 2.08 13.41 4.56
CA ASN A 85 2.88 13.98 5.64
C ASN A 85 3.55 12.84 6.44
N GLN A 86 4.17 13.14 7.59
CA GLN A 86 4.86 12.15 8.42
C GLN A 86 3.95 11.08 9.07
N ASP A 87 2.65 11.36 9.15
CA ASP A 87 1.64 10.55 9.85
C ASP A 87 0.58 9.97 8.91
N GLU A 88 0.67 10.24 7.60
CA GLU A 88 -0.28 9.76 6.61
C GLU A 88 0.36 9.44 5.25
N PHE A 89 0.03 8.27 4.71
CA PHE A 89 0.41 7.88 3.36
C PHE A 89 -0.72 7.16 2.64
N SER A 90 -0.56 6.97 1.33
CA SER A 90 -1.44 6.14 0.51
C SER A 90 -0.70 5.02 -0.21
N PHE A 91 -1.38 3.90 -0.43
CA PHE A 91 -1.01 2.90 -1.43
C PHE A 91 -2.05 2.83 -2.55
N SER A 92 -1.59 2.81 -3.79
CA SER A 92 -2.38 2.52 -4.97
C SER A 92 -1.95 1.20 -5.60
N PHE A 93 -2.91 0.36 -5.96
CA PHE A 93 -2.68 -0.93 -6.60
C PHE A 93 -3.83 -1.35 -7.51
N ILE A 94 -3.55 -2.26 -8.44
CA ILE A 94 -4.54 -2.81 -9.37
C ILE A 94 -4.76 -4.28 -9.02
N ARG A 95 -6.02 -4.66 -8.81
CA ARG A 95 -6.44 -6.05 -8.75
C ARG A 95 -7.02 -6.46 -10.09
N LYS A 96 -6.44 -7.49 -10.70
CA LYS A 96 -6.99 -8.11 -11.90
C LYS A 96 -7.89 -9.27 -11.49
N LEU A 97 -9.17 -9.19 -11.85
CA LEU A 97 -10.17 -10.22 -11.58
C LEU A 97 -10.55 -10.88 -12.91
N LYS A 98 -10.45 -12.21 -12.98
CA LYS A 98 -11.00 -12.96 -14.12
C LYS A 98 -12.49 -13.19 -13.85
N VAL A 99 -13.34 -12.74 -14.78
CA VAL A 99 -14.78 -12.93 -14.74
C VAL A 99 -15.17 -13.76 -15.96
N ASP A 100 -15.78 -14.93 -15.72
CA ASP A 100 -15.98 -15.97 -16.74
C ASP A 100 -16.73 -15.51 -18.00
N SER A 101 -17.55 -14.45 -17.89
CA SER A 101 -18.37 -13.90 -18.97
C SER A 101 -17.86 -12.59 -19.60
N ILE A 102 -16.92 -11.89 -18.96
CA ILE A 102 -16.52 -10.50 -19.31
C ILE A 102 -15.03 -10.42 -19.69
N GLY A 103 -14.21 -11.37 -19.25
CA GLY A 103 -12.76 -11.35 -19.43
C GLY A 103 -12.02 -10.91 -18.16
N ILE A 104 -10.98 -10.09 -18.30
CA ILE A 104 -10.22 -9.57 -17.16
C ILE A 104 -10.75 -8.18 -16.82
N LEU A 105 -11.23 -8.02 -15.58
CA LEU A 105 -11.61 -6.75 -14.99
C LEU A 105 -10.44 -6.21 -14.16
N ASP A 106 -9.95 -5.02 -14.50
CA ASP A 106 -8.96 -4.30 -13.71
C ASP A 106 -9.67 -3.37 -12.74
N ILE A 107 -9.50 -3.63 -11.44
CA ILE A 107 -10.05 -2.82 -10.34
C ILE A 107 -8.91 -2.03 -9.72
N ASN A 108 -9.02 -0.70 -9.71
CA ASN A 108 -8.03 0.16 -9.07
C ASN A 108 -8.41 0.38 -7.61
N TYR A 109 -7.45 0.26 -6.71
CA TYR A 109 -7.64 0.57 -5.30
C TYR A 109 -6.68 1.67 -4.87
N LYS A 110 -7.16 2.53 -3.96
CA LYS A 110 -6.35 3.48 -3.22
C LYS A 110 -6.68 3.37 -1.74
N SER A 111 -5.70 2.97 -0.94
CA SER A 111 -5.81 2.90 0.51
C SER A 111 -5.09 4.09 1.13
N ILE A 112 -5.68 4.68 2.17
CA ILE A 112 -5.06 5.73 2.98
C ILE A 112 -4.81 5.16 4.36
N TRP A 113 -3.62 5.43 4.89
CA TRP A 113 -3.10 4.88 6.13
C TRP A 113 -2.64 5.98 7.04
N SER A 114 -2.98 5.87 8.33
CA SER A 114 -2.55 6.80 9.37
C SER A 114 -1.66 6.11 10.38
N LYS A 115 -0.63 6.81 10.86
CA LYS A 115 0.31 6.29 11.85
C LYS A 115 -0.40 6.05 13.18
N VAL A 116 -0.13 4.90 13.80
CA VAL A 116 -0.56 4.59 15.16
C VAL A 116 0.40 5.28 16.12
N LYS A 117 -0.14 6.08 17.04
CA LYS A 117 0.61 6.80 18.07
C LYS A 117 0.77 5.96 19.33
#